data_AF-A0A4S4EF64-F1
#
_entry.id   AF-A0A4S4EF64-F1
#
_cell.length_a   1.000
_cell.length_b   1.000
_cell.length_c   1.000
_cell.angle_alpha   90.00
_cell.angle_beta   90.00
_cell.angle_gamma   90.00
#
_symmetry.space_group_name_H-M   'P 1'
#
loop_
_entity.id
_entity.type
_entity.pdbx_description
1 polymer ?
#
loop_
_entity_poly.entity_id
_entity_poly.type
_entity_poly.pdbx_seq_one_letter_code
_entity_poly.pdbx_strand_id
1 'polypeptide(L)'
;MTEVDNYGTDHLGLLVKASNDVDENKRITVENVVDECKAFYIAGHETTTTLLARSVLLLVIHTDWPEEARKEVLELFGQQDPNAEGIPRKKKMNMIINESQRLYPPIINIPRKVQRKVKPGQFILPANINVTILTLTLHLDPQI
;
A
#
# COMPACT_ATOMS: atom_id res chain seq x y z
N MET A 1 4.98 41.84 8.67
CA MET A 1 4.64 41.06 7.46
C MET A 1 5.52 39.82 7.47
N THR A 2 4.95 38.68 7.89
CA THR A 2 5.27 37.27 7.56
C THR A 2 4.84 36.38 8.75
N GLU A 3 3.58 35.96 8.75
CA GLU A 3 3.08 34.92 9.67
C GLU A 3 1.92 34.16 9.00
N VAL A 4 2.19 33.54 7.85
CA VAL A 4 1.30 32.56 7.21
C VAL A 4 2.23 31.58 6.50
N ASP A 5 2.16 30.29 6.84
CA ASP A 5 2.63 29.12 6.07
C ASP A 5 3.36 28.07 6.91
N ASN A 6 2.67 27.46 7.89
CA ASN A 6 3.04 26.08 8.20
C ASN A 6 1.84 25.26 8.64
N TYR A 7 0.98 24.90 7.67
CA TYR A 7 -0.11 23.93 7.86
C TYR A 7 0.38 22.52 8.21
N GLY A 8 1.69 22.32 8.38
CA GLY A 8 2.32 21.01 8.55
C GLY A 8 2.74 20.40 7.21
N THR A 9 3.61 19.39 7.28
CA THR A 9 4.10 18.63 6.11
C THR A 9 3.44 17.26 5.99
N ASP A 10 2.50 16.93 6.88
CA ASP A 10 1.70 15.71 6.79
C ASP A 10 0.63 15.81 5.68
N HIS A 11 -0.04 14.68 5.41
CA HIS A 11 -1.00 14.60 4.32
C HIS A 11 -2.14 15.64 4.44
N LEU A 12 -2.65 15.88 5.65
CA LEU A 12 -3.70 16.88 5.87
C LEU A 12 -3.16 18.29 5.68
N GLY A 13 -1.96 18.58 6.20
CA GLY A 13 -1.30 19.87 6.01
C GLY A 13 -1.10 20.21 4.53
N LEU A 14 -0.70 19.21 3.72
CA LEU A 14 -0.58 19.37 2.26
C LEU A 14 -1.93 19.63 1.58
N LEU A 15 -3.01 18.94 2.00
CA LEU A 15 -4.35 19.16 1.48
C LEU A 15 -4.91 20.54 1.85
N VAL A 16 -4.70 20.98 3.10
CA VAL A 16 -5.11 22.32 3.56
C VAL A 16 -4.34 23.40 2.82
N LYS A 17 -3.03 23.19 2.59
CA LYS A 17 -2.22 24.09 1.76
C LYS A 17 -2.75 24.17 0.33
N ALA A 18 -3.11 23.03 -0.28
CA ALA A 18 -3.70 22.99 -1.62
C ALA A 18 -5.07 23.68 -1.67
N SER A 19 -5.88 23.59 -0.62
CA SER A 19 -7.17 24.30 -0.54
C SER A 19 -7.02 25.82 -0.46
N ASN A 20 -5.93 26.29 0.16
CA ASN A 20 -5.59 27.71 0.30
C ASN A 20 -4.61 28.22 -0.77
N ASP A 21 -4.43 27.51 -1.90
CA ASP A 21 -3.47 27.91 -2.95
C ASP A 21 -3.78 29.34 -3.46
N VAL A 22 -2.77 30.09 -3.87
CA VAL A 22 -2.98 31.44 -4.44
C VAL A 22 -3.60 31.38 -5.84
N ASP A 23 -3.38 30.30 -6.58
CA ASP A 23 -3.96 30.03 -7.90
C ASP A 23 -5.31 29.32 -7.76
N GLU A 24 -6.40 30.01 -8.08
CA GLU A 24 -7.77 29.47 -8.01
C GLU A 24 -7.94 28.18 -8.83
N ASN A 25 -7.17 27.99 -9.91
CA ASN A 25 -7.26 26.79 -10.75
C ASN A 25 -6.65 25.55 -10.07
N LYS A 26 -5.85 25.75 -9.01
CA LYS A 26 -5.20 24.67 -8.23
C LYS A 26 -5.86 24.42 -6.89
N ARG A 27 -6.77 25.31 -6.46
CA ARG A 27 -7.51 25.15 -5.21
C ARG A 27 -8.39 23.93 -5.25
N ILE A 28 -8.25 23.09 -4.23
CA ILE A 28 -9.20 22.00 -3.95
C ILE A 28 -10.25 22.47 -2.96
N THR A 29 -11.48 21.96 -3.08
CA THR A 29 -12.54 22.32 -2.14
C THR A 29 -12.34 21.65 -0.78
N VAL A 30 -13.00 22.16 0.25
CA VAL A 30 -12.98 21.53 1.58
C VAL A 30 -13.58 20.12 1.53
N GLU A 31 -14.58 19.89 0.67
CA GLU A 31 -15.14 18.57 0.43
C GLU A 31 -14.09 17.62 -0.15
N ASN A 32 -13.26 18.08 -1.09
CA ASN A 32 -12.15 17.26 -1.61
C ASN A 32 -11.14 16.92 -0.51
N VAL A 33 -10.80 17.88 0.38
CA VAL A 33 -9.91 17.60 1.53
C VAL A 33 -10.50 16.48 2.40
N VAL A 34 -11.79 16.57 2.73
CA VAL A 34 -12.47 15.57 3.55
C VAL A 34 -12.51 14.20 2.85
N ASP A 35 -12.81 14.18 1.56
CA ASP A 35 -12.92 12.94 0.78
C ASP A 35 -11.56 12.26 0.60
N GLU A 36 -10.48 13.00 0.35
CA GLU A 36 -9.12 12.47 0.31
C GLU A 36 -8.68 11.91 1.67
N CYS A 37 -9.00 12.59 2.78
CA CYS A 37 -8.73 12.06 4.12
C CYS A 37 -9.45 10.72 4.39
N LYS A 38 -10.73 10.62 3.98
CA LYS A 38 -11.49 9.36 4.10
C LYS A 38 -10.89 8.26 3.23
N ALA A 39 -10.56 8.57 1.99
CA ALA A 39 -9.96 7.62 1.05
C ALA A 39 -8.63 7.09 1.58
N PHE A 40 -7.75 7.97 2.06
CA PHE A 40 -6.47 7.59 2.67
C PHE A 40 -6.66 6.69 3.88
N TYR A 41 -7.58 7.04 4.78
CA TYR A 41 -7.87 6.25 5.97
C TYR A 41 -8.35 4.84 5.62
N ILE A 42 -9.36 4.70 4.75
CA ILE A 42 -9.91 3.40 4.37
C ILE A 42 -8.85 2.55 3.65
N ALA A 43 -8.22 3.13 2.62
CA ALA A 43 -7.22 2.43 1.82
C ALA A 43 -6.03 1.98 2.67
N GLY A 44 -5.56 2.82 3.59
CA GLY A 44 -4.42 2.53 4.45
C GLY A 44 -4.74 1.60 5.63
N HIS A 45 -5.93 1.71 6.23
CA HIS A 45 -6.25 1.00 7.47
C HIS A 45 -6.69 -0.44 7.23
N GLU A 46 -7.68 -0.68 6.38
CA GLU A 46 -8.27 -2.01 6.22
C GLU A 46 -7.28 -2.98 5.58
N THR A 47 -6.57 -2.52 4.54
CA THR A 47 -5.57 -3.34 3.82
C THR A 47 -4.38 -3.70 4.71
N THR A 48 -3.80 -2.71 5.40
CA THR A 48 -2.62 -2.92 6.26
C THR A 48 -2.96 -3.76 7.48
N THR A 49 -4.10 -3.52 8.14
CA THR A 49 -4.52 -4.33 9.30
C THR A 49 -4.74 -5.78 8.90
N THR A 50 -5.39 -6.02 7.77
CA THR A 50 -5.60 -7.38 7.24
C THR A 50 -4.27 -8.07 6.94
N LEU A 51 -3.34 -7.37 6.29
CA LEU A 51 -2.01 -7.91 6.00
C LEU A 51 -1.25 -8.26 7.29
N LEU A 52 -1.17 -7.34 8.25
CA LEU A 52 -0.46 -7.58 9.50
C LEU A 52 -1.06 -8.75 10.29
N ALA A 53 -2.39 -8.87 10.35
CA ALA A 53 -3.05 -9.99 11.00
C ALA A 53 -2.68 -11.34 10.35
N ARG A 54 -2.63 -11.40 9.01
CA ARG A 54 -2.21 -12.60 8.28
C ARG A 54 -0.73 -12.91 8.48
N SER A 55 0.13 -11.89 8.47
CA SER A 55 1.57 -12.05 8.72
C SER A 55 1.85 -12.60 10.12
N VAL A 56 1.19 -12.05 11.15
CA VAL A 56 1.34 -12.54 12.53
C VAL A 56 0.84 -13.97 12.66
N LEU A 57 -0.29 -14.31 12.04
CA LEU A 57 -0.80 -15.68 12.03
C LEU A 57 0.21 -16.66 11.40
N LEU A 58 0.79 -16.30 10.25
CA LEU A 58 1.80 -17.13 9.58
C LEU A 58 3.06 -17.30 10.43
N LEU A 59 3.51 -16.25 11.11
CA LEU A 59 4.66 -16.30 12.02
C LEU A 59 4.41 -17.21 13.24
N VAL A 60 3.18 -17.27 13.73
CA VAL A 60 2.80 -18.20 14.82
C VAL A 60 2.79 -19.65 14.34
N ILE A 61 2.36 -19.90 13.10
CA ILE A 61 2.30 -21.24 12.51
C ILE A 61 3.70 -21.74 12.10
N HIS A 62 4.55 -20.86 11.59
CA HIS A 62 5.91 -21.15 11.09
C HIS A 62 6.96 -20.55 12.02
N THR A 63 7.27 -21.26 13.10
CA THR A 63 8.06 -20.76 14.24
C THR A 63 9.54 -20.51 13.94
N ASP A 64 10.04 -20.93 12.78
CA ASP A 64 11.40 -20.68 12.31
C ASP A 64 11.63 -19.22 11.86
N TRP A 65 10.62 -18.59 11.27
CA TRP A 65 10.72 -17.23 10.73
C TRP A 65 10.79 -16.10 11.77
N PRO A 66 10.07 -16.15 12.91
CA PRO A 66 10.17 -15.14 13.96
C PRO A 66 11.60 -14.93 14.46
N GLU A 67 12.34 -16.01 14.73
CA GLU A 67 13.71 -15.92 15.24
C GLU A 67 14.66 -15.32 14.19
N GLU A 68 14.52 -15.73 12.94
CA GLU A 68 15.32 -15.20 11.84
C GLU A 68 15.06 -13.71 11.59
N ALA A 69 13.81 -13.26 11.71
CA ALA A 69 13.42 -11.85 11.62
C ALA A 69 13.93 -11.04 12.82
N ARG A 70 13.84 -11.59 14.04
CA ARG A 70 14.36 -10.95 15.25
C ARG A 70 15.86 -10.75 15.17
N LYS A 71 16.59 -11.77 14.71
CA LYS A 71 18.03 -11.69 14.46
C LYS A 71 18.39 -10.58 13.49
N GLU A 72 17.68 -10.47 12.36
CA GLU A 72 17.89 -9.38 11.39
C GLU A 72 17.69 -7.99 12.02
N VAL A 73 16.64 -7.82 12.83
CA VAL A 73 16.39 -6.53 13.50
C VAL A 73 17.50 -6.22 14.51
N LEU A 74 17.94 -7.19 15.31
CA LEU A 74 19.03 -7.00 16.27
C LEU A 74 20.38 -6.72 15.58
N GLU A 75 20.66 -7.35 14.44
CA GLU A 75 21.88 -7.08 13.67
C GLU A 75 21.89 -5.67 13.07
N LEU A 76 20.73 -5.16 12.63
CA LEU A 76 20.63 -3.85 12.00
C LEU A 76 20.55 -2.68 13.00
N PHE A 77 19.87 -2.88 14.14
CA PHE A 77 19.56 -1.79 15.08
C PHE A 77 20.16 -2.00 16.48
N GLY A 78 20.66 -3.18 16.80
CA GLY A 78 21.13 -3.50 18.15
C GLY A 78 20.02 -3.34 19.18
N GLN A 79 20.27 -2.50 20.18
CA GLN A 79 19.28 -2.12 21.20
C GLN A 79 18.60 -0.76 20.91
N GLN A 80 18.86 -0.16 19.76
CA GLN A 80 18.25 1.12 19.37
C GLN A 80 16.91 0.90 18.67
N ASP A 81 16.07 1.93 18.71
CA ASP A 81 14.81 1.91 17.98
C ASP A 81 15.03 1.91 16.45
N PRO A 82 14.17 1.23 15.67
CA PRO A 82 14.24 1.29 14.22
C PRO A 82 14.14 2.72 13.68
N ASN A 83 15.06 3.09 12.80
CA ASN A 83 15.07 4.39 12.11
C ASN A 83 14.70 4.26 10.63
N ALA A 84 14.37 5.40 10.00
CA ALA A 84 13.93 5.46 8.61
C ALA A 84 14.97 4.94 7.60
N GLU A 85 16.25 5.09 7.90
CA GLU A 85 17.35 4.63 7.01
C GLU A 85 17.55 3.11 7.05
N GLY A 86 17.31 2.49 8.21
CA GLY A 86 17.50 1.06 8.41
C GLY A 86 16.28 0.22 8.02
N ILE A 87 15.05 0.74 8.13
CA ILE A 87 13.82 -0.02 7.82
C ILE A 87 13.85 -0.65 6.41
N PRO A 88 14.29 0.06 5.34
CA PRO A 88 14.34 -0.52 3.99
C PRO A 88 15.31 -1.70 3.86
N ARG A 89 16.28 -1.86 4.76
CA ARG A 89 17.34 -2.89 4.69
C ARG A 89 16.92 -4.24 5.27
N LYS A 90 15.69 -4.36 5.78
CA LYS A 90 15.15 -5.57 6.43
C LYS A 90 14.68 -6.61 5.40
N LYS A 91 15.61 -7.37 4.84
CA LYS A 91 15.35 -8.35 3.78
C LYS A 91 14.36 -9.44 4.22
N LYS A 92 14.57 -10.06 5.37
CA LYS A 92 13.72 -11.15 5.89
C LYS A 92 12.35 -10.65 6.27
N MET A 93 12.25 -9.48 6.91
CA MET A 93 10.95 -8.86 7.19
C MET A 93 10.17 -8.60 5.88
N ASN A 94 10.83 -8.09 4.85
CA ASN A 94 10.21 -7.90 3.54
C ASN A 94 9.78 -9.24 2.92
N MET A 95 10.58 -10.31 3.06
CA MET A 95 10.18 -11.65 2.61
C MET A 95 8.91 -12.14 3.31
N ILE A 96 8.82 -11.99 4.63
CA ILE A 96 7.63 -12.38 5.42
C ILE A 96 6.39 -11.62 4.95
N ILE A 97 6.50 -10.29 4.80
CA ILE A 97 5.39 -9.45 4.34
C ILE A 97 4.95 -9.83 2.92
N ASN A 98 5.91 -10.04 2.02
CA ASN A 98 5.62 -10.41 0.64
C ASN A 98 5.00 -11.81 0.53
N GLU A 99 5.48 -12.79 1.30
CA GLU A 99 4.91 -14.14 1.32
C GLU A 99 3.49 -14.14 1.92
N SER A 100 3.26 -13.31 2.93
CA SER A 100 1.93 -13.11 3.51
C SER A 100 0.96 -12.51 2.49
N GLN A 101 1.41 -11.54 1.67
CA GLN A 101 0.61 -10.99 0.56
C GLN A 101 0.43 -11.98 -0.59
N ARG A 102 1.41 -12.87 -0.83
CA ARG A 102 1.29 -13.91 -1.85
C ARG A 102 0.18 -14.89 -1.48
N LEU A 103 0.20 -15.39 -0.25
CA LEU A 103 -0.79 -16.36 0.25
C LEU A 103 -2.16 -15.74 0.57
N TYR A 104 -2.16 -14.53 1.16
CA TYR A 104 -3.36 -13.85 1.65
C TYR A 104 -3.35 -12.36 1.28
N PRO A 105 -3.46 -12.00 -0.01
CA PRO A 105 -3.51 -10.61 -0.43
C PRO A 105 -4.77 -9.93 0.13
N PRO A 106 -4.67 -8.73 0.73
CA PRO A 106 -5.85 -7.99 1.20
C PRO A 106 -6.85 -7.66 0.09
N ILE A 107 -6.35 -7.46 -1.14
CA ILE A 107 -7.16 -7.21 -2.34
C ILE A 107 -7.02 -8.41 -3.28
N ILE A 108 -8.07 -9.23 -3.36
CA ILE A 108 -8.04 -10.50 -4.11
C ILE A 108 -8.27 -10.33 -5.61
N ASN A 109 -8.80 -9.18 -6.05
CA ASN A 109 -9.06 -8.92 -7.45
C ASN A 109 -8.94 -7.43 -7.82
N ILE A 110 -8.65 -7.17 -9.08
CA ILE A 110 -8.46 -5.83 -9.62
C ILE A 110 -9.34 -5.68 -10.87
N PRO A 111 -10.45 -4.92 -10.80
CA PRO A 111 -11.32 -4.68 -11.95
C PRO A 111 -10.69 -3.68 -12.93
N ARG A 112 -10.95 -3.89 -14.22
CA ARG A 112 -10.54 -3.02 -15.34
C ARG A 112 -11.67 -2.93 -16.34
N LYS A 113 -11.93 -1.71 -16.85
CA LYS A 113 -12.84 -1.50 -17.98
C LYS A 113 -12.03 -1.32 -19.25
N VAL A 114 -12.33 -2.10 -20.27
CA VAL A 114 -11.66 -2.03 -21.57
C VAL A 114 -12.21 -0.84 -22.34
N GLN A 115 -11.42 0.24 -22.45
CA GLN A 115 -11.88 1.49 -23.09
C GLN A 115 -11.91 1.41 -24.63
N ARG A 116 -11.05 0.57 -25.21
CA ARG A 116 -10.93 0.37 -26.66
C ARG A 116 -10.53 -1.05 -26.94
N LYS A 117 -10.71 -1.51 -28.19
CA LYS A 117 -10.23 -2.83 -28.61
C LYS A 117 -8.73 -2.97 -28.31
N VAL A 118 -8.35 -3.99 -27.56
CA VAL A 118 -6.96 -4.28 -27.17
C VAL A 118 -6.66 -5.76 -27.37
N LYS A 119 -5.38 -6.10 -27.59
CA LYS A 119 -4.92 -7.48 -27.78
C LYS A 119 -3.88 -7.86 -26.72
N PRO A 120 -4.27 -8.24 -25.50
CA PRO A 120 -3.35 -8.79 -24.51
C PRO A 120 -2.98 -10.23 -24.86
N GLY A 121 -1.70 -10.47 -25.18
CA GLY A 121 -1.21 -11.78 -25.60
C GLY A 121 -1.96 -12.31 -26.83
N GLN A 122 -2.58 -13.47 -26.69
CA GLN A 122 -3.37 -14.11 -27.76
C GLN A 122 -4.85 -13.71 -27.79
N PHE A 123 -5.35 -13.01 -26.78
CA PHE A 123 -6.77 -12.64 -26.68
C PHE A 123 -7.05 -11.30 -27.36
N ILE A 124 -8.23 -11.16 -27.98
CA ILE A 124 -8.72 -9.88 -28.50
C ILE A 124 -9.91 -9.46 -27.64
N LEU A 125 -9.75 -8.35 -26.90
CA LEU A 125 -10.77 -7.82 -26.02
C LEU A 125 -11.50 -6.65 -26.73
N PRO A 126 -12.84 -6.70 -26.88
CA PRO A 126 -13.62 -5.59 -27.41
C PRO A 126 -13.68 -4.42 -26.41
N ALA A 127 -14.06 -3.24 -26.90
CA ALA A 127 -14.33 -2.09 -26.04
C ALA A 127 -15.58 -2.34 -25.16
N ASN A 128 -15.67 -1.63 -24.05
CA ASN A 128 -16.80 -1.59 -23.11
C ASN A 128 -17.11 -2.90 -22.36
N ILE A 129 -16.13 -3.80 -22.22
CA ILE A 129 -16.23 -4.95 -21.31
C ILE A 129 -15.44 -4.71 -20.02
N ASN A 130 -15.84 -5.40 -18.96
CA ASN A 130 -15.08 -5.47 -17.71
C ASN A 130 -14.21 -6.73 -17.70
N VAL A 131 -12.97 -6.58 -17.27
CA VAL A 131 -12.02 -7.66 -17.04
C VAL A 131 -11.59 -7.58 -15.59
N THR A 132 -11.57 -8.73 -14.90
CA THR A 132 -11.14 -8.82 -13.51
C THR A 132 -9.86 -9.62 -13.46
N ILE A 133 -8.80 -9.01 -12.93
CA ILE A 133 -7.53 -9.68 -12.66
C ILE A 133 -7.64 -10.31 -11.28
N LEU A 134 -7.55 -11.63 -11.17
CA LEU A 134 -7.66 -12.35 -9.89
C LEU A 134 -6.26 -12.49 -9.27
N THR A 135 -5.85 -11.50 -8.47
CA THR A 135 -4.55 -11.45 -7.81
C THR A 135 -4.28 -12.70 -6.97
N LEU A 136 -5.27 -13.19 -6.22
CA LEU A 136 -5.11 -14.40 -5.41
C LEU A 136 -4.74 -15.62 -6.26
N THR A 137 -5.42 -15.82 -7.39
CA THR A 137 -5.15 -16.95 -8.30
C THR A 137 -3.76 -16.81 -8.91
N LEU A 138 -3.38 -15.60 -9.34
CA LEU A 138 -2.05 -15.34 -9.92
C LEU A 138 -0.93 -15.61 -8.91
N HIS A 139 -1.11 -15.25 -7.65
CA HIS A 139 -0.10 -15.47 -6.60
C HIS A 139 0.07 -16.95 -6.19
N LEU A 140 -0.91 -17.80 -6.53
CA LEU A 140 -0.92 -19.24 -6.23
C LEU A 140 -0.68 -20.11 -7.47
N ASP A 141 -0.40 -19.51 -8.63
CA ASP A 141 -0.08 -20.24 -9.85
C ASP A 141 1.30 -20.93 -9.71
N PRO A 142 1.38 -22.27 -9.75
CA PRO A 142 2.65 -22.98 -9.60
C PRO A 142 3.60 -22.83 -10.81
N GLN A 143 3.15 -22.20 -11.91
CA GLN A 143 3.97 -21.97 -13.09
C GLN A 143 4.75 -20.65 -13.06
N ILE A 144 4.59 -19.85 -12.00
CA ILE A 144 5.27 -18.57 -11.74
C ILE A 144 6.16 -18.73 -10.52
#